data_AF-A0A8T0KGJ4-F1
#
_entry.id   AF-A0A8T0KGJ4-F1
#
_cell.length_a   1.000
_cell.length_b   1.000
_cell.length_c   1.000
_cell.angle_alpha   90.00
_cell.angle_beta   90.00
_cell.angle_gamma   90.00
#
_symmetry.space_group_name_H-M   'P 1'
#
loop_
_entity.id
_entity.type
_entity.pdbx_description
1 polymer ?
#
loop_
_entity_poly.entity_id
_entity_poly.type
_entity_poly.pdbx_seq_one_letter_code
_entity_poly.pdbx_strand_id
1 'polypeptide(L)'
;MSNIRKLIGVCPQFDILWDALSGQEHLQLFATIKGLSPASIKSITQTSLAEVKLTDAAKVRAGSYSGGMKRRLSVAIALIGDPKLVILDEPTTGMDPITRRHVWDIIENAKRGRAIVLTTHSMEEADILSDRIGIMAKGRLRCIGTSIRLKSRFGTGFIANISFYGNNERSPTNGDAISTEHREEVKKFFKNCLDVEPKEETNNFITFVIPHDREALLTNFFSELQEREEEFGISDIQLGLTTLEEVFLNIARQAELENATAEGRLTTLTLTSGESVQIPVGARFVGIPGTESTENPTGFMVEVYWEQDDTGTLCIAGHSQKVPIPPGVQLSSSPSARNRIYLSRAGPINGIVIDPSQVSPGDFQR
;
A
#
# COMPACT_ATOMS: atom_id res chain seq x y z
N MET A 1 -30.17 19.38 9.17
CA MET A 1 -29.81 18.24 8.30
C MET A 1 -30.34 18.33 6.87
N SER A 2 -31.57 18.82 6.63
CA SER A 2 -32.19 18.87 5.29
C SER A 2 -31.41 19.70 4.25
N ASN A 3 -30.83 20.84 4.65
CA ASN A 3 -30.04 21.68 3.72
C ASN A 3 -28.70 21.07 3.32
N ILE A 4 -28.11 20.21 4.17
CA ILE A 4 -26.82 19.56 3.88
C ILE A 4 -26.98 18.58 2.73
N ARG A 5 -28.10 17.83 2.66
CA ARG A 5 -28.37 16.88 1.58
C ARG A 5 -28.44 17.54 0.20
N LYS A 6 -28.82 18.82 0.13
CA LYS A 6 -28.84 19.59 -1.12
C LYS A 6 -27.44 19.96 -1.62
N LEU A 7 -26.46 19.98 -0.72
CA LEU A 7 -25.07 20.35 -1.01
C LEU A 7 -24.19 19.13 -1.33
N ILE A 8 -24.75 17.91 -1.22
CA ILE A 8 -24.01 16.65 -1.37
C ILE A 8 -24.42 15.94 -2.66
N GLY A 9 -23.42 15.49 -3.43
CA GLY A 9 -23.56 14.46 -4.46
C GLY A 9 -23.05 13.12 -3.95
N VAL A 10 -23.72 12.02 -4.30
CA VAL A 10 -23.26 10.67 -3.94
C VAL A 10 -23.29 9.79 -5.18
N CYS A 11 -22.19 9.10 -5.45
CA CYS A 11 -22.08 8.05 -6.44
C CYS A 11 -21.78 6.73 -5.69
N PRO A 12 -22.76 5.84 -5.48
CA PRO A 12 -22.52 4.56 -4.82
C PRO A 12 -21.71 3.61 -5.72
N GLN A 13 -21.22 2.48 -5.16
CA GLN A 13 -20.49 1.47 -5.95
C GLN A 13 -21.31 0.91 -7.12
N PHE A 14 -22.61 0.70 -6.94
CA PHE A 14 -23.51 0.23 -8.00
C PHE A 14 -24.19 1.36 -8.77
N ASP A 15 -24.47 1.15 -10.05
CA ASP A 15 -25.15 2.15 -10.88
C ASP A 15 -26.65 2.21 -10.58
N ILE A 16 -27.12 3.38 -10.15
CA ILE A 16 -28.54 3.69 -9.89
C ILE A 16 -29.21 4.22 -11.16
N LEU A 17 -29.26 3.38 -12.19
CA LEU A 17 -29.81 3.72 -13.51
C LEU A 17 -31.04 2.87 -13.83
N TRP A 18 -32.01 3.47 -14.52
CA TRP A 18 -33.16 2.80 -15.08
C TRP A 18 -32.95 2.48 -16.56
N ASP A 19 -32.97 1.21 -16.92
CA ASP A 19 -32.66 0.76 -18.28
C ASP A 19 -33.59 1.36 -19.35
N ALA A 20 -34.82 1.72 -18.99
CA ALA A 20 -35.81 2.30 -19.89
C ALA A 20 -35.53 3.76 -20.25
N LEU A 21 -34.83 4.50 -19.38
CA LEU A 21 -34.57 5.93 -19.55
C LEU A 21 -33.25 6.15 -20.30
N SER A 22 -33.19 7.20 -21.12
CA SER A 22 -31.97 7.67 -21.76
C SER A 22 -31.06 8.43 -20.79
N GLY A 23 -29.77 8.58 -21.14
CA GLY A 23 -28.84 9.36 -20.32
C GLY A 23 -29.29 10.80 -20.10
N GLN A 24 -29.90 11.41 -21.13
CA GLN A 24 -30.50 12.73 -21.02
C GLN A 24 -31.67 12.77 -20.02
N GLU A 25 -32.59 11.81 -20.09
CA GLU A 25 -33.75 11.75 -19.20
C GLU A 25 -33.33 11.51 -17.74
N HIS A 26 -32.30 10.70 -17.49
CA HIS A 26 -31.74 10.53 -16.14
C HIS A 26 -31.27 11.87 -15.56
N LEU A 27 -30.45 12.61 -16.30
CA LEU A 27 -29.92 13.89 -15.80
C LEU A 27 -31.04 14.92 -15.59
N GLN A 28 -32.04 14.95 -16.47
CA GLN A 28 -33.21 15.82 -16.28
C GLN A 28 -34.01 15.43 -15.04
N LEU A 29 -34.21 14.14 -14.81
CA LEU A 29 -34.90 13.62 -13.63
C LEU A 29 -34.17 14.00 -12.34
N PHE A 30 -32.87 13.70 -12.25
CA PHE A 30 -32.07 14.02 -11.06
C PHE A 30 -31.91 15.53 -10.84
N ALA A 31 -31.80 16.34 -11.90
CA ALA A 31 -31.82 17.80 -11.82
C ALA A 31 -33.12 18.33 -11.21
N THR A 32 -34.26 17.75 -11.63
CA THR A 32 -35.59 18.10 -11.12
C THR A 32 -35.73 17.70 -9.65
N ILE A 33 -35.28 16.49 -9.27
CA ILE A 33 -35.29 16.00 -7.88
C ILE A 33 -34.42 16.88 -6.97
N LYS A 34 -33.27 17.36 -7.46
CA LYS A 34 -32.43 18.32 -6.71
C LYS A 34 -33.05 19.72 -6.59
N GLY A 35 -34.15 20.00 -7.31
CA GLY A 35 -34.87 21.28 -7.24
C GLY A 35 -34.23 22.39 -8.05
N LEU A 36 -33.53 22.06 -9.14
CA LEU A 36 -32.97 23.05 -10.06
C LEU A 36 -34.08 23.75 -10.85
N SER A 37 -33.84 25.01 -11.24
CA SER A 37 -34.82 25.80 -11.99
C SER A 37 -35.12 25.15 -13.34
N PRO A 38 -36.40 24.94 -13.73
CA PRO A 38 -36.76 24.31 -15.00
C PRO A 38 -36.13 24.96 -16.23
N ALA A 39 -35.93 26.29 -16.21
CA ALA A 39 -35.27 27.02 -17.28
C ALA A 39 -33.79 26.64 -17.46
N SER A 40 -33.12 26.23 -16.36
CA SER A 40 -31.70 25.87 -16.36
C SER A 40 -31.44 24.39 -16.64
N ILE A 41 -32.42 23.50 -16.38
CA ILE A 41 -32.24 22.04 -16.46
C ILE A 41 -31.69 21.62 -17.83
N LYS A 42 -32.24 22.13 -18.93
CA LYS A 42 -31.80 21.75 -20.27
C LYS A 42 -30.33 22.10 -20.53
N SER A 43 -29.91 23.30 -20.11
CA SER A 43 -28.52 23.74 -20.23
C SER A 43 -27.59 22.90 -19.36
N ILE A 44 -27.96 22.66 -18.10
CA ILE A 44 -27.16 21.88 -17.15
C ILE A 44 -27.01 20.44 -17.64
N THR A 45 -28.08 19.81 -18.11
CA THR A 45 -28.02 18.45 -18.68
C THR A 45 -27.07 18.38 -19.87
N GLN A 46 -27.11 19.36 -20.78
CA GLN A 46 -26.22 19.38 -21.94
C GLN A 46 -24.75 19.58 -21.54
N THR A 47 -24.48 20.46 -20.59
CA THR A 47 -23.13 20.65 -20.02
C THR A 47 -22.63 19.37 -19.36
N SER A 48 -23.43 18.74 -18.50
CA SER A 48 -23.04 17.51 -17.81
C SER A 48 -22.79 16.34 -18.77
N LEU A 49 -23.61 16.20 -19.84
CA LEU A 49 -23.38 15.18 -20.87
C LEU A 49 -22.07 15.40 -21.63
N ALA A 50 -21.70 16.66 -21.88
CA ALA A 50 -20.44 17.01 -22.53
C ALA A 50 -19.25 16.72 -21.61
N GLU A 51 -19.33 17.08 -20.33
CA GLU A 51 -18.29 16.82 -19.33
C GLU A 51 -17.97 15.32 -19.24
N VAL A 52 -18.97 14.45 -19.30
CA VAL A 52 -18.77 13.00 -19.24
C VAL A 52 -18.64 12.30 -20.59
N LYS A 53 -18.48 13.07 -21.68
CA LYS A 53 -18.32 12.56 -23.06
C LYS A 53 -19.43 11.57 -23.45
N LEU A 54 -20.68 11.89 -23.13
CA LEU A 54 -21.88 11.08 -23.48
C LEU A 54 -22.86 11.83 -24.40
N THR A 55 -22.47 12.95 -24.99
CA THR A 55 -23.32 13.77 -25.88
C THR A 55 -23.92 12.96 -27.04
N ASP A 56 -23.11 12.11 -27.69
CA ASP A 56 -23.56 11.33 -28.86
C ASP A 56 -24.55 10.22 -28.48
N ALA A 57 -24.42 9.68 -27.26
CA ALA A 57 -25.29 8.65 -26.72
C ALA A 57 -26.43 9.20 -25.85
N ALA A 58 -26.63 10.52 -25.81
CA ALA A 58 -27.54 11.18 -24.86
C ALA A 58 -28.98 10.65 -24.92
N LYS A 59 -29.48 10.36 -26.13
CA LYS A 59 -30.84 9.85 -26.38
C LYS A 59 -30.94 8.32 -26.38
N VAL A 60 -29.80 7.63 -26.28
CA VAL A 60 -29.77 6.16 -26.20
C VAL A 60 -30.15 5.74 -24.78
N ARG A 61 -30.93 4.67 -24.68
CA ARG A 61 -31.37 4.09 -23.41
C ARG A 61 -30.19 3.59 -22.59
N ALA A 62 -30.21 3.84 -21.28
CA ALA A 62 -29.16 3.41 -20.37
C ALA A 62 -29.01 1.88 -20.34
N GLY A 63 -30.06 1.10 -20.65
CA GLY A 63 -29.96 -0.35 -20.77
C GLY A 63 -28.99 -0.81 -21.86
N SER A 64 -28.75 0.00 -22.89
CA SER A 64 -27.81 -0.28 -23.98
C SER A 64 -26.40 0.27 -23.74
N TYR A 65 -26.16 0.95 -22.61
CA TYR A 65 -24.85 1.49 -22.27
C TYR A 65 -23.90 0.38 -21.83
N SER A 66 -22.62 0.50 -22.22
CA SER A 66 -21.56 -0.31 -21.60
C SER A 66 -21.43 0.03 -20.12
N GLY A 67 -20.83 -0.86 -19.31
CA GLY A 67 -20.57 -0.58 -17.89
C GLY A 67 -19.81 0.73 -17.69
N GLY A 68 -18.87 1.03 -18.60
CA GLY A 68 -18.15 2.29 -18.64
C GLY A 68 -19.03 3.53 -18.83
N MET A 69 -19.97 3.47 -19.77
CA MET A 69 -20.91 4.54 -20.03
C MET A 69 -21.91 4.72 -18.88
N LYS A 70 -22.40 3.61 -18.29
CA LYS A 70 -23.25 3.63 -17.09
C LYS A 70 -22.54 4.34 -15.94
N ARG A 71 -21.26 4.00 -15.69
CA ARG A 71 -20.48 4.62 -14.63
C ARG A 71 -20.27 6.12 -14.85
N ARG A 72 -19.92 6.54 -16.07
CA ARG A 72 -19.80 7.96 -16.43
C ARG A 72 -21.11 8.72 -16.21
N LEU A 73 -22.26 8.11 -16.53
CA LEU A 73 -23.57 8.69 -16.25
C LEU A 73 -23.85 8.79 -14.75
N SER A 74 -23.51 7.76 -13.96
CA SER A 74 -23.63 7.77 -12.48
C SER A 74 -22.79 8.89 -11.85
N VAL A 75 -21.57 9.13 -12.34
CA VAL A 75 -20.73 10.25 -11.90
C VAL A 75 -21.36 11.59 -12.29
N ALA A 76 -21.89 11.73 -13.51
CA ALA A 76 -22.60 12.94 -13.93
C ALA A 76 -23.81 13.25 -13.03
N ILE A 77 -24.57 12.22 -12.63
CA ILE A 77 -25.71 12.35 -11.72
C ILE A 77 -25.24 12.85 -10.35
N ALA A 78 -24.12 12.36 -9.82
CA ALA A 78 -23.58 12.82 -8.55
C ALA A 78 -23.19 14.32 -8.61
N LEU A 79 -22.58 14.73 -9.72
CA LEU A 79 -22.09 16.10 -9.97
C LEU A 79 -23.18 17.11 -10.35
N ILE A 80 -24.40 16.66 -10.66
CA ILE A 80 -25.45 17.56 -11.16
C ILE A 80 -25.83 18.62 -10.12
N GLY A 81 -25.99 19.87 -10.55
CA GLY A 81 -26.35 20.97 -9.65
C GLY A 81 -25.21 21.55 -8.80
N ASP A 82 -23.95 21.35 -9.20
CA ASP A 82 -22.75 21.89 -8.55
C ASP A 82 -22.70 21.66 -7.02
N PRO A 83 -22.76 20.40 -6.54
CA PRO A 83 -22.64 20.11 -5.12
C PRO A 83 -21.26 20.54 -4.58
N LYS A 84 -21.24 21.07 -3.35
CA LYS A 84 -20.00 21.47 -2.67
C LYS A 84 -19.23 20.29 -2.08
N LEU A 85 -19.91 19.18 -1.83
CA LEU A 85 -19.32 17.92 -1.37
C LEU A 85 -19.80 16.78 -2.28
N VAL A 86 -18.88 15.97 -2.79
CA VAL A 86 -19.19 14.78 -3.59
C VAL A 86 -18.56 13.57 -2.93
N ILE A 87 -19.33 12.50 -2.76
CA ILE A 87 -18.85 11.23 -2.24
C ILE A 87 -18.89 10.22 -3.39
N LEU A 88 -17.74 9.66 -3.74
CA LEU A 88 -17.59 8.67 -4.80
C LEU A 88 -17.14 7.37 -4.15
N ASP A 89 -18.00 6.36 -4.20
CA ASP A 89 -17.72 5.04 -3.65
C ASP A 89 -17.23 4.11 -4.75
N GLU A 90 -15.94 3.82 -4.76
CA GLU A 90 -15.27 2.94 -5.73
C GLU A 90 -15.64 3.27 -7.19
N PRO A 91 -15.33 4.47 -7.71
CA PRO A 91 -15.80 4.91 -9.02
C PRO A 91 -15.25 4.11 -10.20
N THR A 92 -14.10 3.45 -10.05
CA THR A 92 -13.44 2.79 -11.18
C THR A 92 -13.23 1.28 -11.02
N THR A 93 -13.86 0.69 -10.01
CA THR A 93 -13.83 -0.77 -9.78
C THR A 93 -14.42 -1.52 -10.99
N GLY A 94 -13.70 -2.54 -11.45
CA GLY A 94 -14.14 -3.41 -12.54
C GLY A 94 -14.10 -2.77 -13.94
N MET A 95 -13.51 -1.58 -14.08
CA MET A 95 -13.37 -0.90 -15.37
C MET A 95 -12.05 -1.24 -16.07
N ASP A 96 -12.08 -1.28 -17.39
CA ASP A 96 -10.88 -1.36 -18.21
C ASP A 96 -9.99 -0.11 -18.03
N PRO A 97 -8.67 -0.21 -18.28
CA PRO A 97 -7.73 0.89 -18.04
C PRO A 97 -8.07 2.19 -18.78
N ILE A 98 -8.61 2.10 -20.00
CA ILE A 98 -8.92 3.28 -20.82
C ILE A 98 -10.12 4.02 -20.25
N THR A 99 -11.19 3.27 -19.95
CA THR A 99 -12.39 3.88 -19.36
C THR A 99 -12.12 4.43 -17.97
N ARG A 100 -11.29 3.77 -17.16
CA ARG A 100 -10.86 4.26 -15.85
C ARG A 100 -10.20 5.64 -15.96
N ARG A 101 -9.24 5.83 -16.88
CA ARG A 101 -8.62 7.14 -17.13
C ARG A 101 -9.63 8.20 -17.52
N HIS A 102 -10.62 7.87 -18.35
CA HIS A 102 -11.67 8.82 -18.69
C HIS A 102 -12.49 9.27 -17.47
N VAL A 103 -12.77 8.36 -16.52
CA VAL A 103 -13.45 8.71 -15.27
C VAL A 103 -12.55 9.57 -14.39
N TRP A 104 -11.26 9.28 -14.31
CA TRP A 104 -10.28 10.09 -13.59
C TRP A 104 -10.22 11.51 -14.11
N ASP A 105 -10.15 11.71 -15.43
CA ASP A 105 -10.18 13.04 -16.06
C ASP A 105 -11.45 13.81 -15.68
N ILE A 106 -12.60 13.13 -15.65
CA ILE A 106 -13.89 13.74 -15.25
C ILE A 106 -13.82 14.19 -13.79
N ILE A 107 -13.34 13.33 -12.89
CA ILE A 107 -13.24 13.64 -11.45
C ILE A 107 -12.26 14.78 -11.20
N GLU A 108 -11.10 14.78 -11.85
CA GLU A 108 -10.08 15.81 -11.69
C GLU A 108 -10.57 17.18 -12.21
N ASN A 109 -11.23 17.20 -13.38
CA ASN A 109 -11.85 18.43 -13.89
C ASN A 109 -13.00 18.92 -12.97
N ALA A 110 -13.74 17.98 -12.38
CA ALA A 110 -14.81 18.26 -11.44
C ALA A 110 -14.32 18.67 -10.04
N LYS A 111 -13.02 18.56 -9.72
CA LYS A 111 -12.48 18.84 -8.39
C LYS A 111 -12.50 20.34 -8.04
N ARG A 112 -12.37 21.22 -9.04
CA ARG A 112 -12.27 22.67 -8.80
C ARG A 112 -13.52 23.22 -8.11
N GLY A 113 -13.33 23.88 -6.96
CA GLY A 113 -14.40 24.59 -6.25
C GLY A 113 -15.34 23.71 -5.42
N ARG A 114 -15.01 22.42 -5.22
CA ARG A 114 -15.74 21.47 -4.37
C ARG A 114 -14.80 20.50 -3.66
N ALA A 115 -15.30 19.83 -2.63
CA ALA A 115 -14.61 18.75 -1.95
C ALA A 115 -15.10 17.40 -2.48
N ILE A 116 -14.19 16.51 -2.87
CA ILE A 116 -14.50 15.15 -3.30
C ILE A 116 -13.90 14.18 -2.28
N VAL A 117 -14.73 13.29 -1.75
CA VAL A 117 -14.32 12.16 -0.91
C VAL A 117 -14.46 10.90 -1.75
N LEU A 118 -13.33 10.26 -2.02
CA LEU A 118 -13.23 9.05 -2.81
C LEU A 118 -12.86 7.88 -1.89
N THR A 119 -13.59 6.77 -1.98
CA THR A 119 -13.14 5.47 -1.46
C THR A 119 -12.66 4.62 -2.63
N THR A 120 -11.51 3.99 -2.46
CA THR A 120 -10.91 3.14 -3.48
C THR A 120 -10.00 2.10 -2.86
N HIS A 121 -9.91 0.94 -3.51
CA HIS A 121 -8.88 -0.06 -3.23
C HIS A 121 -7.70 0.04 -4.22
N SER A 122 -7.78 0.92 -5.23
CA SER A 122 -6.68 1.17 -6.16
C SER A 122 -5.77 2.26 -5.60
N MET A 123 -4.54 1.89 -5.27
CA MET A 123 -3.57 2.86 -4.77
C MET A 123 -3.12 3.83 -5.86
N GLU A 124 -3.07 3.39 -7.13
CA GLU A 124 -2.83 4.25 -8.29
C GLU A 124 -3.89 5.36 -8.40
N GLU A 125 -5.19 5.01 -8.25
CA GLU A 125 -6.28 5.99 -8.24
C GLU A 125 -6.13 7.00 -7.10
N ALA A 126 -5.80 6.51 -5.90
CA ALA A 126 -5.59 7.35 -4.73
C ALA A 126 -4.41 8.31 -4.94
N ASP A 127 -3.31 7.84 -5.53
CA ASP A 127 -2.10 8.63 -5.79
C ASP A 127 -2.36 9.78 -6.78
N ILE A 128 -3.15 9.51 -7.83
CA ILE A 128 -3.37 10.46 -8.92
C ILE A 128 -4.44 11.50 -8.57
N LEU A 129 -5.57 11.08 -8.00
CA LEU A 129 -6.72 11.97 -7.81
C LEU A 129 -6.70 12.74 -6.49
N SER A 130 -6.04 12.20 -5.46
CA SER A 130 -6.22 12.68 -4.08
C SER A 130 -5.18 13.73 -3.68
N ASP A 131 -5.64 14.84 -3.10
CA ASP A 131 -4.73 15.79 -2.43
C ASP A 131 -4.20 15.22 -1.09
N ARG A 132 -5.05 14.42 -0.43
CA ARG A 132 -4.76 13.76 0.84
C ARG A 132 -5.37 12.37 0.82
N ILE A 133 -4.61 11.41 1.30
CA ILE A 133 -4.97 10.00 1.36
C ILE A 133 -5.11 9.62 2.84
N GLY A 134 -6.21 8.96 3.18
CA GLY A 134 -6.46 8.39 4.49
C GLY A 134 -6.49 6.87 4.39
N ILE A 135 -5.64 6.17 5.14
CA ILE A 135 -5.63 4.71 5.16
C ILE A 135 -6.43 4.23 6.38
N MET A 136 -7.47 3.45 6.12
CA MET A 136 -8.30 2.83 7.15
C MET A 136 -7.98 1.34 7.25
N ALA A 137 -7.82 0.85 8.49
CA ALA A 137 -7.64 -0.57 8.77
C ALA A 137 -8.45 -0.95 10.01
N LYS A 138 -9.17 -2.07 9.93
CA LYS A 138 -10.00 -2.62 11.04
C LYS A 138 -10.92 -1.56 11.69
N GLY A 139 -11.58 -0.76 10.85
CA GLY A 139 -12.55 0.26 11.30
C GLY A 139 -11.95 1.55 11.88
N ARG A 140 -10.62 1.73 11.85
CA ARG A 140 -9.96 2.95 12.34
C ARG A 140 -9.11 3.60 11.26
N LEU A 141 -9.11 4.94 11.22
CA LEU A 141 -8.20 5.71 10.38
C LEU A 141 -6.80 5.65 10.99
N ARG A 142 -5.85 5.01 10.30
CA ARG A 142 -4.48 4.78 10.78
C ARG A 142 -3.57 5.94 10.49
N CYS A 143 -3.64 6.48 9.28
CA CYS A 143 -2.86 7.64 8.88
C CYS A 143 -3.63 8.50 7.89
N ILE A 144 -3.23 9.77 7.81
CA ILE A 144 -3.72 10.72 6.81
C ILE A 144 -2.59 11.66 6.40
N GLY A 145 -2.41 11.87 5.10
CA GLY A 145 -1.33 12.70 4.59
C GLY A 145 -1.37 12.83 3.07
N THR A 146 -0.45 13.61 2.51
CA THR A 146 -0.17 13.57 1.07
C THR A 146 0.50 12.24 0.73
N SER A 147 0.39 11.79 -0.53
CA SER A 147 1.05 10.55 -0.98
C SER A 147 2.54 10.51 -0.61
N ILE A 148 3.28 11.58 -0.93
CA ILE A 148 4.71 11.67 -0.62
C ILE A 148 5.01 11.59 0.88
N ARG A 149 4.17 12.19 1.74
CA ARG A 149 4.33 12.13 3.19
C ARG A 149 4.04 10.73 3.73
N LEU A 150 3.08 10.02 3.16
CA LEU A 150 2.78 8.65 3.54
C LEU A 150 3.92 7.70 3.13
N LYS A 151 4.41 7.83 1.89
CA LYS A 151 5.57 7.09 1.37
C LYS A 151 6.82 7.33 2.21
N SER A 152 7.14 8.58 2.54
CA SER A 152 8.32 8.90 3.36
C SER A 152 8.20 8.45 4.83
N ARG A 153 7.00 8.45 5.42
CA ARG A 153 6.83 8.13 6.85
C ARG A 153 6.63 6.65 7.14
N PHE A 154 5.93 5.95 6.24
CA PHE A 154 5.51 4.56 6.44
C PHE A 154 6.07 3.62 5.36
N GLY A 155 6.82 4.16 4.40
CA GLY A 155 7.58 3.39 3.45
C GLY A 155 8.78 2.71 4.11
N THR A 156 9.23 1.64 3.49
CA THR A 156 10.44 0.89 3.85
C THR A 156 11.72 1.56 3.35
N GLY A 157 11.62 2.69 2.62
CA GLY A 157 12.77 3.41 2.08
C GLY A 157 12.62 3.79 0.61
N PHE A 158 13.72 3.72 -0.12
CA PHE A 158 13.81 3.94 -1.56
C PHE A 158 13.89 2.60 -2.29
N ILE A 159 13.26 2.51 -3.45
CA ILE A 159 13.36 1.36 -4.34
C ILE A 159 14.33 1.73 -5.46
N ALA A 160 15.43 1.00 -5.56
CA ALA A 160 16.40 1.13 -6.64
C ALA A 160 16.28 -0.07 -7.58
N ASN A 161 15.87 0.17 -8.83
CA ASN A 161 15.88 -0.84 -9.88
C ASN A 161 17.09 -0.61 -10.77
N ILE A 162 17.94 -1.63 -10.87
CA ILE A 162 19.11 -1.63 -11.74
C ILE A 162 18.82 -2.56 -12.89
N SER A 163 18.78 -2.03 -14.10
CA SER A 163 18.67 -2.80 -15.32
C SER A 163 20.07 -3.06 -15.88
N PHE A 164 20.28 -4.26 -16.43
CA PHE A 164 21.54 -4.64 -17.06
C PHE A 164 21.40 -4.60 -18.58
N TYR A 165 22.52 -4.52 -19.30
CA TYR A 165 22.48 -4.75 -20.74
C TYR A 165 22.09 -6.20 -21.02
N GLY A 166 20.84 -6.40 -21.46
CA GLY A 166 20.40 -7.68 -21.99
C GLY A 166 21.03 -7.92 -23.36
N ASN A 167 21.65 -9.09 -23.56
CA ASN A 167 22.10 -9.54 -24.87
C ASN A 167 20.89 -9.69 -25.81
N ASN A 168 20.53 -8.62 -26.51
CA ASN A 168 19.67 -8.71 -27.68
C ASN A 168 20.47 -9.35 -28.82
N GLU A 169 20.17 -10.62 -29.06
CA GLU A 169 20.48 -11.42 -30.26
C GLU A 169 21.90 -11.98 -30.43
N ARG A 170 21.96 -13.33 -30.40
CA ARG A 170 22.96 -14.24 -31.01
C ARG A 170 24.34 -14.38 -30.34
N SER A 171 24.43 -15.22 -29.31
CA SER A 171 25.42 -16.34 -29.25
C SER A 171 25.28 -17.15 -27.95
N PRO A 172 25.00 -18.46 -28.00
CA PRO A 172 24.60 -19.27 -26.84
C PRO A 172 25.75 -20.01 -26.14
N THR A 173 26.92 -19.39 -25.89
CA THR A 173 27.99 -20.11 -25.16
C THR A 173 28.79 -19.34 -24.11
N ASN A 174 28.89 -18.00 -24.14
CA ASN A 174 29.70 -17.23 -23.16
C ASN A 174 28.99 -16.03 -22.49
N GLY A 175 27.74 -15.71 -22.86
CA GLY A 175 27.05 -14.50 -22.38
C GLY A 175 26.38 -14.62 -21.01
N ASP A 176 25.97 -15.83 -20.60
CA ASP A 176 25.27 -16.05 -19.33
C ASP A 176 26.22 -16.02 -18.11
N ALA A 177 27.51 -16.35 -18.31
CA ALA A 177 28.53 -16.27 -17.27
C ALA A 177 28.92 -14.82 -16.95
N ILE A 178 29.05 -13.97 -17.98
CA ILE A 178 29.42 -12.55 -17.82
C ILE A 178 28.26 -11.78 -17.20
N SER A 179 27.01 -12.07 -17.58
CA SER A 179 25.83 -11.45 -16.96
C SER A 179 25.62 -11.88 -15.51
N THR A 180 26.06 -13.08 -15.11
CA THR A 180 26.04 -13.53 -13.71
C THR A 180 27.14 -12.85 -12.89
N GLU A 181 28.35 -12.69 -13.43
CA GLU A 181 29.46 -12.00 -12.75
C GLU A 181 29.14 -10.53 -12.44
N HIS A 182 28.68 -9.75 -13.42
CA HIS A 182 28.31 -8.34 -13.20
C HIS A 182 27.18 -8.18 -12.15
N ARG A 183 26.20 -9.09 -12.13
CA ARG A 183 25.13 -9.09 -11.13
C ARG A 183 25.66 -9.36 -9.73
N GLU A 184 26.58 -10.30 -9.58
CA GLU A 184 27.20 -10.59 -8.29
C GLU A 184 28.09 -9.45 -7.79
N GLU A 185 28.75 -8.72 -8.69
CA GLU A 185 29.50 -7.51 -8.36
C GLU A 185 28.59 -6.39 -7.87
N VAL A 186 27.47 -6.14 -8.56
CA VAL A 186 26.47 -5.16 -8.09
C VAL A 186 25.91 -5.57 -6.72
N LYS A 187 25.58 -6.84 -6.50
CA LYS A 187 25.13 -7.32 -5.17
C LYS A 187 26.18 -7.08 -4.09
N LYS A 188 27.46 -7.39 -4.37
CA LYS A 188 28.56 -7.13 -3.43
C LYS A 188 28.73 -5.64 -3.16
N PHE A 189 28.60 -4.79 -4.17
CA PHE A 189 28.67 -3.35 -4.02
C PHE A 189 27.54 -2.80 -3.13
N PHE A 190 26.30 -3.22 -3.36
CA PHE A 190 25.15 -2.88 -2.52
C PHE A 190 25.30 -3.41 -1.09
N LYS A 191 25.83 -4.63 -0.91
CA LYS A 191 26.10 -5.20 0.43
C LYS A 191 27.24 -4.47 1.15
N ASN A 192 28.30 -4.08 0.45
CA ASN A 192 29.45 -3.41 1.08
C ASN A 192 29.18 -1.94 1.43
N CYS A 193 28.56 -1.20 0.51
CA CYS A 193 28.36 0.24 0.69
C CYS A 193 27.08 0.56 1.45
N LEU A 194 26.03 -0.23 1.23
CA LEU A 194 24.73 0.00 1.82
C LEU A 194 24.25 -1.13 2.72
N ASP A 195 24.89 -2.30 2.82
CA ASP A 195 24.41 -3.46 3.61
C ASP A 195 22.95 -3.87 3.29
N VAL A 196 22.58 -3.79 2.01
CA VAL A 196 21.24 -4.13 1.50
C VAL A 196 21.31 -5.39 0.64
N GLU A 197 20.33 -6.28 0.81
CA GLU A 197 20.13 -7.47 -0.02
C GLU A 197 19.06 -7.22 -1.11
N PRO A 198 19.16 -7.90 -2.27
CA PRO A 198 18.17 -7.74 -3.34
C PRO A 198 16.80 -8.27 -2.91
N LYS A 199 15.74 -7.49 -3.16
CA LYS A 199 14.35 -7.90 -2.91
C LYS A 199 13.84 -8.80 -4.03
N GLU A 200 14.17 -8.45 -5.27
CA GLU A 200 13.82 -9.22 -6.47
C GLU A 200 15.02 -9.24 -7.43
N GLU A 201 15.23 -10.39 -8.05
CA GLU A 201 16.26 -10.59 -9.07
C GLU A 201 15.65 -11.29 -10.27
N THR A 202 15.82 -10.67 -11.44
CA THR A 202 15.53 -11.27 -12.74
C THR A 202 16.79 -11.16 -13.61
N ASN A 203 16.87 -11.92 -14.70
CA ASN A 203 18.02 -11.89 -15.60
C ASN A 203 18.36 -10.49 -16.15
N ASN A 204 17.38 -9.58 -16.23
CA ASN A 204 17.56 -8.25 -16.80
C ASN A 204 17.59 -7.12 -15.79
N PHE A 205 17.15 -7.34 -14.54
CA PHE A 205 17.11 -6.29 -13.53
C PHE A 205 17.21 -6.85 -12.10
N ILE A 206 17.76 -6.05 -11.20
CA ILE A 206 17.77 -6.30 -9.76
C ILE A 206 17.11 -5.13 -9.04
N THR A 207 16.22 -5.46 -8.10
CA THR A 207 15.48 -4.50 -7.28
C THR A 207 16.03 -4.51 -5.85
N PHE A 208 16.47 -3.36 -5.36
CA PHE A 208 16.91 -3.16 -3.98
C PHE A 208 15.95 -2.23 -3.22
N VAL A 209 15.77 -2.48 -1.92
CA VAL A 209 15.06 -1.57 -1.01
C VAL A 209 16.06 -0.99 -0.04
N ILE A 210 16.35 0.30 -0.20
CA ILE A 210 17.33 1.04 0.59
C ILE A 210 16.59 1.77 1.71
N PRO A 211 16.81 1.41 2.99
CA PRO A 211 16.07 2.02 4.07
C PRO A 211 16.47 3.49 4.32
N HIS A 212 15.54 4.26 4.91
CA HIS A 212 15.65 5.72 5.05
C HIS A 212 16.83 6.18 5.94
N ASP A 213 17.30 5.33 6.84
CA ASP A 213 18.50 5.57 7.66
C ASP A 213 19.77 5.72 6.81
N ARG A 214 19.79 5.12 5.61
CA ARG A 214 20.93 5.14 4.67
C ARG A 214 20.82 6.24 3.61
N GLU A 215 19.82 7.12 3.70
CA GLU A 215 19.59 8.22 2.74
C GLU A 215 20.81 9.14 2.58
N ALA A 216 21.52 9.42 3.68
CA ALA A 216 22.72 10.28 3.66
C ALA A 216 23.89 9.68 2.86
N LEU A 217 23.94 8.35 2.69
CA LEU A 217 24.98 7.66 1.93
C LEU A 217 24.66 7.60 0.44
N LEU A 218 23.40 7.81 0.06
CA LEU A 218 22.94 7.65 -1.32
C LEU A 218 23.66 8.57 -2.30
N THR A 219 23.99 9.81 -1.91
CA THR A 219 24.66 10.76 -2.80
C THR A 219 26.02 10.22 -3.25
N ASN A 220 26.87 9.81 -2.31
CA ASN A 220 28.19 9.26 -2.63
C ASN A 220 28.08 7.90 -3.31
N PHE A 221 27.13 7.08 -2.86
CA PHE A 221 26.88 5.76 -3.41
C PHE A 221 26.51 5.80 -4.90
N PHE A 222 25.54 6.63 -5.30
CA PHE A 222 25.13 6.74 -6.69
C PHE A 222 26.21 7.41 -7.56
N SER A 223 27.02 8.31 -7.01
CA SER A 223 28.20 8.82 -7.73
C SER A 223 29.20 7.72 -8.06
N GLU A 224 29.54 6.87 -7.08
CA GLU A 224 30.46 5.73 -7.30
C GLU A 224 29.85 4.65 -8.21
N LEU A 225 28.53 4.40 -8.08
CA LEU A 225 27.80 3.48 -8.97
C LEU A 225 27.84 3.97 -10.42
N GLN A 226 27.68 5.28 -10.66
CA GLN A 226 27.69 5.87 -11.98
C GLN A 226 29.09 5.89 -12.60
N GLU A 227 30.14 6.11 -11.79
CA GLU A 227 31.53 6.01 -12.26
C GLU A 227 31.90 4.59 -12.71
N ARG A 228 31.28 3.57 -12.11
CA ARG A 228 31.51 2.15 -12.41
C ARG A 228 30.38 1.50 -13.21
N GLU A 229 29.52 2.29 -13.86
CA GLU A 229 28.36 1.79 -14.59
C GLU A 229 28.75 0.84 -15.72
N GLU A 230 29.82 1.19 -16.47
CA GLU A 230 30.38 0.36 -17.55
C GLU A 230 31.03 -0.94 -17.03
N GLU A 231 31.67 -0.89 -15.86
CA GLU A 231 32.28 -2.05 -15.20
C GLU A 231 31.19 -3.03 -14.72
N PHE A 232 30.10 -2.50 -14.18
CA PHE A 232 28.96 -3.28 -13.70
C PHE A 232 27.97 -3.69 -14.80
N GLY A 233 28.18 -3.30 -16.06
CA GLY A 233 27.30 -3.63 -17.19
C GLY A 233 25.85 -3.14 -17.01
N ILE A 234 25.67 -2.02 -16.30
CA ILE A 234 24.37 -1.43 -15.99
C ILE A 234 23.87 -0.63 -17.20
N SER A 235 22.60 -0.79 -17.57
CA SER A 235 21.96 -0.09 -18.68
C SER A 235 21.08 1.08 -18.25
N ASP A 236 20.45 0.96 -17.09
CA ASP A 236 19.57 2.00 -16.52
C ASP A 236 19.48 1.84 -15.00
N ILE A 237 19.43 2.97 -14.30
CA ILE A 237 19.27 3.03 -12.84
C ILE A 237 18.04 3.86 -12.52
N GLN A 238 17.03 3.23 -11.94
CA GLN A 238 15.81 3.91 -11.53
C GLN A 238 15.72 3.95 -10.02
N LEU A 239 15.66 5.17 -9.47
CA LEU A 239 15.42 5.40 -8.06
C LEU A 239 14.01 5.95 -7.85
N GLY A 240 13.22 5.26 -7.04
CA GLY A 240 11.87 5.66 -6.67
C GLY A 240 11.65 5.62 -5.16
N LEU A 241 10.57 6.25 -4.71
CA LEU A 241 10.02 6.01 -3.38
C LEU A 241 9.22 4.70 -3.38
N THR A 242 9.07 4.09 -2.21
CA THR A 242 8.13 2.97 -2.05
C THR A 242 6.73 3.33 -2.52
N THR A 243 6.02 2.35 -3.05
CA THR A 243 4.67 2.54 -3.56
C THR A 243 3.65 2.71 -2.42
N LEU A 244 2.47 3.25 -2.73
CA LEU A 244 1.40 3.33 -1.73
C LEU A 244 0.88 1.94 -1.33
N GLU A 245 0.98 0.96 -2.21
CA GLU A 245 0.68 -0.44 -1.93
C GLU A 245 1.57 -0.98 -0.80
N GLU A 246 2.88 -0.72 -0.84
CA GLU A 246 3.81 -1.17 0.20
C GLU A 246 3.52 -0.47 1.54
N VAL A 247 3.26 0.84 1.51
CA VAL A 247 2.81 1.60 2.69
C VAL A 247 1.52 1.01 3.28
N PHE A 248 0.53 0.69 2.43
CA PHE A 248 -0.72 0.10 2.86
C PHE A 248 -0.52 -1.27 3.50
N LEU A 249 0.29 -2.15 2.89
CA LEU A 249 0.59 -3.47 3.43
C LEU A 249 1.27 -3.39 4.80
N ASN A 250 2.20 -2.46 4.99
CA ASN A 250 2.87 -2.27 6.28
C ASN A 250 1.88 -1.82 7.36
N ILE A 251 1.05 -0.83 7.05
CA ILE A 251 0.03 -0.31 7.98
C ILE A 251 -1.02 -1.39 8.30
N ALA A 252 -1.42 -2.18 7.30
CA ALA A 252 -2.37 -3.27 7.48
C ALA A 252 -1.81 -4.35 8.41
N ARG A 253 -0.57 -4.79 8.19
CA ARG A 253 0.12 -5.76 9.07
C ARG A 253 0.26 -5.24 10.50
N GLN A 254 0.70 -4.00 10.66
CA GLN A 254 0.78 -3.36 11.98
C GLN A 254 -0.59 -3.31 12.68
N ALA A 255 -1.63 -2.99 11.92
CA ALA A 255 -2.99 -2.95 12.45
C ALA A 255 -3.53 -4.33 12.85
N GLU A 256 -3.18 -5.39 12.14
CA GLU A 256 -3.53 -6.77 12.50
C GLU A 256 -2.85 -7.21 13.77
N LEU A 257 -1.56 -6.93 13.90
CA LEU A 257 -0.77 -7.25 15.07
C LEU A 257 -1.30 -6.54 16.33
N GLU A 258 -1.60 -5.25 16.23
CA GLU A 258 -2.17 -4.48 17.35
C GLU A 258 -3.54 -5.01 17.76
N ASN A 259 -4.40 -5.36 16.78
CA ASN A 259 -5.71 -5.91 17.08
C ASN A 259 -5.60 -7.31 17.69
N ALA A 260 -4.73 -8.18 17.18
CA ALA A 260 -4.49 -9.50 17.76
C ALA A 260 -4.00 -9.38 19.22
N THR A 261 -3.13 -8.41 19.49
CA THR A 261 -2.66 -8.10 20.85
C THR A 261 -3.80 -7.59 21.74
N ALA A 262 -4.66 -6.71 21.23
CA ALA A 262 -5.80 -6.16 21.99
C ALA A 262 -6.91 -7.18 22.25
N GLU A 263 -7.16 -8.10 21.31
CA GLU A 263 -8.12 -9.20 21.44
C GLU A 263 -7.56 -10.39 22.24
N GLY A 264 -6.26 -10.37 22.58
CA GLY A 264 -5.60 -11.47 23.29
C GLY A 264 -5.49 -12.76 22.46
N ARG A 265 -5.53 -12.65 21.12
CA ARG A 265 -5.34 -13.78 20.20
C ARG A 265 -3.84 -14.11 20.13
N LEU A 266 -3.39 -14.87 21.12
CA LEU A 266 -2.02 -15.36 21.25
C LEU A 266 -1.91 -16.80 20.75
N THR A 267 -0.83 -17.10 20.03
CA THR A 267 -0.41 -18.45 19.66
C THR A 267 0.87 -18.79 20.39
N THR A 268 1.03 -20.06 20.75
CA THR A 268 2.24 -20.57 21.41
C THR A 268 3.30 -20.91 20.36
N LEU A 269 4.38 -20.15 20.34
CA LEU A 269 5.61 -20.50 19.64
C LEU A 269 6.43 -21.46 20.51
N THR A 270 6.80 -22.62 19.97
CA THR A 270 7.73 -23.54 20.65
C THR A 270 9.10 -23.37 20.01
N LEU A 271 10.09 -22.95 20.81
CA LEU A 271 11.45 -22.74 20.36
C LEU A 271 12.20 -24.07 20.26
N THR A 272 13.24 -24.13 19.43
CA THR A 272 14.17 -25.28 19.36
C THR A 272 14.84 -25.62 20.69
N SER A 273 14.90 -24.68 21.64
CA SER A 273 15.36 -24.90 23.03
C SER A 273 14.34 -25.64 23.92
N GLY A 274 13.12 -25.91 23.44
CA GLY A 274 12.03 -26.50 24.21
C GLY A 274 11.21 -25.50 25.04
N GLU A 275 11.55 -24.21 24.97
CA GLU A 275 10.82 -23.15 25.64
C GLU A 275 9.58 -22.74 24.83
N SER A 276 8.45 -22.48 25.50
CA SER A 276 7.21 -22.03 24.87
C SER A 276 6.95 -20.56 25.17
N VAL A 277 6.74 -19.76 24.13
CA VAL A 277 6.51 -18.31 24.21
C VAL A 277 5.17 -17.98 23.58
N GLN A 278 4.31 -17.23 24.26
CA GLN A 278 3.05 -16.73 23.70
C GLN A 278 3.28 -15.47 22.88
N ILE A 279 2.87 -15.48 21.62
CA ILE A 279 3.07 -14.39 20.67
C ILE A 279 1.73 -14.04 20.00
N PRO A 280 1.44 -12.76 19.74
CA PRO A 280 0.24 -12.40 18.99
C PRO A 280 0.32 -12.92 17.55
N VAL A 281 -0.83 -13.36 17.03
CA VAL A 281 -0.93 -13.90 15.67
C VAL A 281 -0.47 -12.86 14.64
N GLY A 282 0.47 -13.26 13.76
CA GLY A 282 1.04 -12.40 12.72
C GLY A 282 2.31 -11.63 13.13
N ALA A 283 2.84 -11.82 14.34
CA ALA A 283 4.12 -11.24 14.74
C ALA A 283 5.28 -11.85 13.94
N ARG A 284 6.01 -11.04 13.18
CA ARG A 284 7.17 -11.51 12.39
C ARG A 284 8.44 -11.63 13.23
N PHE A 285 8.73 -10.65 14.10
CA PHE A 285 9.91 -10.69 14.96
C PHE A 285 9.49 -10.65 16.42
N VAL A 286 10.01 -11.60 17.19
CA VAL A 286 9.64 -11.76 18.60
C VAL A 286 10.90 -11.86 19.44
N GLY A 287 11.07 -10.92 20.37
CA GLY A 287 12.05 -10.99 21.45
C GLY A 287 11.65 -12.00 22.51
N ILE A 288 12.62 -12.82 22.94
CA ILE A 288 12.44 -13.87 23.94
C ILE A 288 12.82 -13.30 25.32
N PRO A 289 11.85 -13.12 26.24
CA PRO A 289 12.13 -12.58 27.58
C PRO A 289 13.06 -13.49 28.37
N GLY A 290 13.96 -12.90 29.18
CA GLY A 290 14.86 -13.64 30.06
C GLY A 290 16.15 -14.15 29.39
N THR A 291 16.39 -13.77 28.13
CA THR A 291 17.64 -14.07 27.41
C THR A 291 18.66 -12.93 27.46
N GLU A 292 18.44 -11.94 28.32
CA GLU A 292 19.33 -10.81 28.57
C GLU A 292 20.63 -11.29 29.25
N SER A 293 21.78 -10.93 28.69
CA SER A 293 23.09 -11.25 29.25
C SER A 293 23.98 -10.01 29.32
N THR A 294 25.11 -10.10 30.02
CA THR A 294 26.11 -9.02 30.06
C THR A 294 26.69 -8.69 28.69
N GLU A 295 26.61 -9.62 27.73
CA GLU A 295 27.07 -9.45 26.35
C GLU A 295 25.93 -8.98 25.42
N ASN A 296 24.67 -9.35 25.71
CA ASN A 296 23.47 -8.98 24.95
C ASN A 296 22.39 -8.38 25.88
N PRO A 297 22.46 -7.08 26.20
CA PRO A 297 21.59 -6.44 27.18
C PRO A 297 20.12 -6.33 26.74
N THR A 298 19.85 -6.44 25.43
CA THR A 298 18.51 -6.41 24.82
C THR A 298 17.89 -7.80 24.65
N GLY A 299 18.65 -8.87 24.91
CA GLY A 299 18.22 -10.26 24.72
C GLY A 299 18.28 -10.75 23.28
N PHE A 300 17.67 -11.90 23.02
CA PHE A 300 17.60 -12.54 21.70
C PHE A 300 16.18 -12.46 21.12
N MET A 301 16.09 -12.42 19.80
CA MET A 301 14.85 -12.52 19.03
C MET A 301 14.88 -13.68 18.04
N VAL A 302 13.70 -14.02 17.55
CA VAL A 302 13.48 -14.98 16.47
C VAL A 302 12.55 -14.36 15.43
N GLU A 303 12.79 -14.69 14.17
CA GLU A 303 11.83 -14.46 13.09
C GLU A 303 10.83 -15.62 13.09
N VAL A 304 9.54 -15.33 13.02
CA VAL A 304 8.46 -16.31 13.00
C VAL A 304 7.85 -16.36 11.62
N TYR A 305 7.80 -17.56 11.04
CA TYR A 305 7.17 -17.83 9.76
C TYR A 305 5.73 -18.28 9.99
N TRP A 306 4.81 -17.70 9.23
CA TRP A 306 3.38 -17.98 9.32
C TRP A 306 2.87 -18.58 8.01
N GLU A 307 2.02 -19.60 8.12
CA GLU A 307 1.28 -20.19 7.01
C GLU A 307 -0.22 -20.08 7.29
N GLN A 308 -1.04 -20.22 6.23
CA GLN A 308 -2.48 -20.36 6.39
C GLN A 308 -2.85 -21.83 6.37
N ASP A 309 -3.61 -22.28 7.35
CA ASP A 309 -4.20 -23.62 7.35
C ASP A 309 -5.35 -23.73 6.32
N ASP A 310 -5.89 -24.94 6.15
CA ASP A 310 -7.01 -25.23 5.23
C ASP A 310 -8.28 -24.41 5.53
N THR A 311 -8.36 -23.75 6.69
CA THR A 311 -9.46 -22.88 7.09
C THR A 311 -9.19 -21.39 6.86
N GLY A 312 -8.00 -21.04 6.36
CA GLY A 312 -7.54 -19.67 6.15
C GLY A 312 -7.05 -18.97 7.43
N THR A 313 -6.84 -19.73 8.52
CA THR A 313 -6.33 -19.20 9.79
C THR A 313 -4.80 -19.22 9.79
N LEU A 314 -4.17 -18.12 10.23
CA LEU A 314 -2.71 -18.04 10.34
C LEU A 314 -2.19 -18.95 11.47
N CYS A 315 -1.37 -19.92 11.12
CA CYS A 315 -0.66 -20.82 12.02
C CYS A 315 0.87 -20.61 11.89
N ILE A 316 1.62 -20.96 12.95
CA ILE A 316 3.09 -20.85 12.92
C ILE A 316 3.64 -22.01 12.08
N ALA A 317 4.31 -21.68 10.98
CA ALA A 317 5.01 -22.64 10.13
C ALA A 317 6.40 -22.99 10.69
N GLY A 318 7.05 -22.04 11.35
CA GLY A 318 8.37 -22.24 11.96
C GLY A 318 8.98 -20.95 12.52
N HIS A 319 10.25 -21.02 12.93
CA HIS A 319 11.01 -19.85 13.36
C HIS A 319 12.49 -19.94 12.95
N SER A 320 13.16 -18.80 12.83
CA SER A 320 14.61 -18.71 12.57
C SER A 320 15.45 -19.01 13.83
N GLN A 321 16.78 -19.06 13.69
CA GLN A 321 17.68 -19.22 14.84
C GLN A 321 17.61 -17.99 15.77
N LYS A 322 18.05 -18.16 17.03
CA LYS A 322 18.08 -17.06 18.00
C LYS A 322 19.16 -16.06 17.60
N VAL A 323 18.76 -14.80 17.41
CA VAL A 323 19.64 -13.70 17.00
C VAL A 323 19.63 -12.61 18.05
N PRO A 324 20.76 -11.99 18.41
CA PRO A 324 20.79 -10.88 19.36
C PRO A 324 19.97 -9.69 18.84
N ILE A 325 19.15 -9.09 19.71
CA ILE A 325 18.33 -7.93 19.35
C ILE A 325 19.25 -6.71 19.12
N PRO A 326 19.19 -6.05 17.94
CA PRO A 326 20.02 -4.88 17.67
C PRO A 326 19.82 -3.76 18.71
N PRO A 327 20.88 -3.02 19.10
CA PRO A 327 20.83 -2.02 20.18
C PRO A 327 19.92 -0.81 19.91
N GLY A 328 19.35 -0.68 18.71
CA GLY A 328 18.41 0.39 18.32
C GLY A 328 16.92 0.01 18.39
N VAL A 329 16.58 -1.26 18.69
CA VAL A 329 15.19 -1.74 18.69
C VAL A 329 14.44 -1.24 19.93
N GLN A 330 13.32 -0.54 19.71
CA GLN A 330 12.40 -0.19 20.78
C GLN A 330 11.48 -1.37 21.09
N LEU A 331 11.77 -2.05 22.20
CA LEU A 331 10.93 -3.12 22.72
C LEU A 331 9.57 -2.56 23.15
N SER A 332 8.54 -2.82 22.36
CA SER A 332 7.17 -2.45 22.70
C SER A 332 6.67 -3.34 23.85
N SER A 333 6.93 -2.91 25.09
CA SER A 333 6.31 -3.56 26.25
C SER A 333 4.80 -3.29 26.22
N SER A 334 3.99 -4.34 26.14
CA SER A 334 2.54 -4.23 26.24
C SER A 334 2.15 -3.42 27.49
N PRO A 335 1.12 -2.53 27.43
CA PRO A 335 0.70 -1.72 28.57
C PRO A 335 0.28 -2.54 29.80
N SER A 336 0.03 -3.84 29.62
CA SER A 336 -0.31 -4.82 30.65
C SER A 336 0.88 -5.31 31.48
N ALA A 337 2.13 -4.98 31.12
CA ALA A 337 3.33 -5.44 31.85
C ALA A 337 3.72 -4.56 33.05
N ARG A 338 3.16 -3.35 33.20
CA ARG A 338 3.56 -2.42 34.28
C ARG A 338 3.03 -2.77 35.68
N ASN A 339 2.19 -3.80 35.84
CA ASN A 339 1.56 -4.13 37.13
C ASN A 339 1.61 -5.62 37.50
N ARG A 340 2.78 -6.27 37.42
CA ARG A 340 3.03 -7.54 38.14
C ARG A 340 4.39 -7.54 38.84
N ILE A 341 4.54 -6.62 39.79
CA ILE A 341 5.45 -6.88 40.91
C ILE A 341 4.63 -7.65 41.94
N TYR A 342 5.18 -8.77 42.41
CA TYR A 342 4.62 -9.72 43.38
C TYR A 342 3.61 -10.74 42.84
N LEU A 343 4.10 -11.93 42.47
CA LEU A 343 3.77 -13.22 43.09
C LEU A 343 4.19 -14.38 42.18
N SER A 344 4.89 -15.34 42.80
CA SER A 344 5.36 -16.61 42.26
C SER A 344 4.24 -17.42 41.60
N ARG A 345 4.23 -17.49 40.26
CA ARG A 345 3.65 -18.56 39.45
C ARG A 345 4.27 -18.48 38.06
N ALA A 346 4.84 -19.59 37.57
CA ALA A 346 5.33 -19.74 36.20
C ALA A 346 4.13 -19.64 35.24
N GLY A 347 3.82 -18.40 34.84
CA GLY A 347 2.91 -18.13 33.73
C GLY A 347 3.64 -18.35 32.40
N PRO A 348 2.91 -18.51 31.29
CA PRO A 348 3.51 -18.55 29.96
C PRO A 348 4.35 -17.29 29.71
N ILE A 349 5.54 -17.47 29.16
CA ILE A 349 6.45 -16.38 28.81
C ILE A 349 5.84 -15.65 27.62
N ASN A 350 5.50 -14.37 27.77
CA ASN A 350 4.94 -13.56 26.68
C ASN A 350 6.06 -12.96 25.85
N GLY A 351 6.10 -13.27 24.55
CA GLY A 351 7.10 -12.72 23.64
C GLY A 351 6.90 -11.21 23.43
N ILE A 352 8.01 -10.49 23.31
CA ILE A 352 7.98 -9.04 23.03
C ILE A 352 7.94 -8.87 21.52
N VAL A 353 6.91 -8.23 20.98
CA VAL A 353 6.85 -8.00 19.54
C VAL A 353 7.77 -6.86 19.14
N ILE A 354 8.60 -7.13 18.14
CA ILE A 354 9.54 -6.18 17.56
C ILE A 354 8.99 -5.68 16.23
N ASP A 355 9.06 -4.37 16.01
CA ASP A 355 8.63 -3.74 14.76
C ASP A 355 9.56 -4.19 13.61
N PRO A 356 9.02 -4.76 12.52
CA PRO A 356 9.82 -5.18 11.37
C PRO A 356 10.66 -4.08 10.73
N SER A 357 10.28 -2.81 10.90
CA SER A 357 11.05 -1.67 10.39
C SER A 357 12.34 -1.40 11.16
N GLN A 358 12.52 -2.02 12.34
CA GLN A 358 13.68 -1.85 13.21
C GLN A 358 14.68 -3.01 13.11
N VAL A 359 14.39 -4.01 12.29
CA VAL A 359 15.17 -5.24 12.15
C VAL A 359 15.58 -5.41 10.70
N SER A 360 16.88 -5.43 10.44
CA SER A 360 17.41 -5.62 9.09
C SER A 360 17.54 -7.11 8.77
N PRO A 361 17.31 -7.56 7.52
CA PRO A 361 17.48 -8.96 7.12
C PRO A 361 18.89 -9.52 7.44
N GLY A 362 19.92 -8.66 7.38
CA GLY A 362 21.30 -9.00 7.71
C GLY A 362 21.56 -9.39 9.17
N ASP A 363 20.64 -9.06 10.09
CA ASP A 363 20.77 -9.46 11.50
C ASP A 363 20.67 -10.98 11.67
N PHE A 364 19.99 -11.69 10.76
CA PHE A 364 19.78 -13.14 10.84
C PHE A 364 20.87 -14.01 10.20
N GLN A 365 21.93 -13.43 9.62
CA GLN A 365 22.99 -14.15 8.90
C GLN A 365 24.32 -14.28 9.67
N ARG A 366 24.36 -14.08 11.00
CA ARG A 366 25.60 -14.26 11.78
C ARG A 366 25.72 -15.62 12.46
#